data_AF-A0A5C3N5X4-F1
#
_entry.id   AF-A0A5C3N5X4-F1
#
_cell.length_a   1.000
_cell.length_b   1.000
_cell.length_c   1.000
_cell.angle_alpha   90.00
_cell.angle_beta   90.00
_cell.angle_gamma   90.00
#
_symmetry.space_group_name_H-M   'P 1'
#
loop_
_entity.id
_entity.type
_entity.pdbx_description
1 polymer ?
#
loop_
_entity_poly.entity_id
_entity_poly.type
_entity_poly.pdbx_seq_one_letter_code
_entity_poly.pdbx_strand_id
1 'polypeptide(L)'
;LKNKNKVTKFPVARIKRIMQKDEEVGKVAQATPIVISKALELFLAMIVDEAHQVTAERGSKKVEAYHLKHAVERTDMLDFLKEIVEAVPDPSAGGTIDVEAENGRGEPGKKKRGKAKAKVAPEDEEGEG
;
A
#
# COMPACT_ATOMS: atom_id res chain seq x y z
N LEU A 1 -22.65 36.52 -20.47
CA LEU A 1 -22.34 35.07 -20.49
C LEU A 1 -22.50 34.54 -19.06
N LYS A 2 -23.39 33.56 -18.83
CA LYS A 2 -23.53 32.94 -17.50
C LYS A 2 -22.28 32.11 -17.21
N ASN A 3 -21.55 32.45 -16.14
CA ASN A 3 -20.45 31.65 -15.61
C ASN A 3 -20.98 30.27 -15.26
N LYS A 4 -20.78 29.29 -16.15
CA LYS A 4 -20.87 27.88 -15.78
C LYS A 4 -19.74 27.64 -14.79
N ASN A 5 -20.04 27.58 -13.49
CA ASN A 5 -19.10 27.13 -12.49
C ASN A 5 -18.59 25.76 -12.96
N LYS A 6 -17.34 25.72 -13.44
CA LYS A 6 -16.68 24.45 -13.78
C LYS A 6 -16.50 23.70 -12.48
N VAL A 7 -17.42 22.78 -12.19
CA VAL A 7 -17.32 21.89 -11.03
C VAL A 7 -16.09 21.02 -11.26
N THR A 8 -15.08 21.23 -10.43
CA THR A 8 -13.84 20.46 -10.41
C THR A 8 -13.96 19.38 -9.35
N LYS A 9 -13.27 18.25 -9.53
CA LYS A 9 -13.28 17.14 -8.57
C LYS A 9 -12.63 17.52 -7.24
N PHE A 10 -11.66 18.43 -7.28
CA PHE A 10 -10.93 18.91 -6.11
C PHE A 10 -11.22 20.39 -5.86
N PRO A 11 -11.31 20.84 -4.59
CA PRO A 11 -11.55 22.25 -4.28
C PRO A 11 -10.42 23.15 -4.80
N VAL A 12 -10.72 24.02 -5.76
CA VAL A 12 -9.79 25.01 -6.36
C VAL A 12 -9.04 25.81 -5.29
N ALA A 13 -9.74 26.25 -4.24
CA ALA A 13 -9.12 27.01 -3.15
C ALA A 13 -8.08 26.20 -2.35
N ARG A 14 -8.27 24.88 -2.21
CA ARG A 14 -7.31 24.01 -1.51
C ARG A 14 -6.06 23.79 -2.38
N ILE A 15 -6.24 23.56 -3.67
CA ILE A 15 -5.13 23.45 -4.63
C ILE A 15 -4.29 24.73 -4.59
N LYS A 16 -4.93 25.91 -4.72
CA LYS A 16 -4.25 27.20 -4.66
C LYS A 16 -3.44 27.38 -3.37
N ARG A 17 -4.02 27.03 -2.21
CA ARG A 17 -3.31 27.12 -0.91
C ARG A 17 -2.09 26.19 -0.83
N ILE A 18 -2.15 25.01 -1.44
CA ILE A 18 -1.00 24.08 -1.47
C ILE A 18 0.09 24.62 -2.40
N MET A 19 -0.28 25.12 -3.58
CA MET A 19 0.68 25.74 -4.51
C MET A 19 1.43 26.90 -3.85
N GLN A 20 0.72 27.76 -3.12
CA GLN A 20 1.30 28.93 -2.43
C GLN A 20 1.97 28.60 -1.09
N LYS A 21 2.18 27.31 -0.77
CA LYS A 21 3.13 26.94 0.29
C LYS A 21 4.58 27.13 -0.16
N ASP A 22 4.80 27.10 -1.47
CA ASP A 22 6.05 27.48 -2.09
C ASP A 22 6.13 29.01 -2.10
N GLU A 23 7.18 29.56 -1.46
CA GLU A 23 7.37 31.01 -1.30
C GLU A 23 7.64 31.72 -2.64
N GLU A 24 8.14 30.98 -3.65
CA GLU A 24 8.39 31.52 -4.99
C GLU A 24 7.09 31.67 -5.80
N VAL A 25 5.99 31.05 -5.34
CA VAL A 25 4.69 31.08 -6.04
C VAL A 25 3.86 32.30 -5.61
N GLY A 26 3.93 33.35 -6.41
CA GLY A 26 3.14 34.57 -6.26
C GLY A 26 1.66 34.45 -6.67
N LYS A 27 1.21 35.33 -7.58
CA LYS A 27 -0.19 35.33 -8.07
C LYS A 27 -0.42 34.21 -9.06
N VAL A 28 -1.41 33.36 -8.78
CA VAL A 28 -1.80 32.24 -9.66
C VAL A 28 -3.02 32.62 -10.51
N ALA A 29 -2.96 32.36 -11.81
CA ALA A 29 -4.10 32.56 -12.73
C ALA A 29 -5.27 31.63 -12.38
N GLN A 30 -6.51 32.08 -12.60
CA GLN A 30 -7.71 31.30 -12.24
C GLN A 30 -7.80 29.93 -12.94
N ALA A 31 -7.26 29.82 -14.16
CA ALA A 31 -7.25 28.57 -14.91
C ALA A 31 -6.29 27.52 -14.33
N THR A 32 -5.19 27.94 -13.69
CA THR A 32 -4.10 27.04 -13.27
C THR A 32 -4.57 25.99 -12.26
N PRO A 33 -5.25 26.32 -11.15
CA PRO A 33 -5.70 25.30 -10.20
C PRO A 33 -6.79 24.38 -10.79
N ILE A 34 -7.54 24.84 -11.79
CA ILE A 34 -8.56 24.02 -12.50
C ILE A 34 -7.87 22.93 -13.32
N VAL A 35 -6.81 23.28 -14.06
CA VAL A 35 -6.03 22.31 -14.84
C VAL A 35 -5.30 21.34 -13.91
N ILE A 36 -4.69 21.83 -12.83
CA ILE A 36 -4.07 20.98 -11.81
C ILE A 36 -5.09 20.03 -11.20
N SER A 37 -6.34 20.46 -10.96
CA SER A 37 -7.40 19.55 -10.49
C SER A 37 -7.63 18.38 -11.44
N LYS A 38 -7.52 18.59 -12.76
CA LYS A 38 -7.67 17.50 -13.74
C LYS A 38 -6.42 16.62 -13.79
N ALA A 39 -5.23 17.21 -13.71
CA ALA A 39 -3.98 16.47 -13.63
C ALA A 39 -3.94 15.57 -12.39
N LEU A 40 -4.39 16.07 -11.23
CA LEU A 40 -4.51 15.28 -10.00
C LEU A 40 -5.46 14.09 -10.14
N GLU A 41 -6.57 14.23 -10.87
CA GLU A 41 -7.48 13.12 -11.14
C GLU A 41 -6.80 12.01 -11.95
N LEU A 42 -6.08 12.40 -13.01
CA LEU A 42 -5.35 11.45 -13.85
C LEU A 42 -4.16 10.83 -13.11
N PHE A 43 -3.46 11.61 -12.30
CA PHE A 43 -2.35 11.15 -11.47
C PHE A 43 -2.80 10.13 -10.44
N LEU A 44 -3.92 10.38 -9.75
CA LEU A 44 -4.49 9.42 -8.78
C LEU A 44 -4.96 8.13 -9.44
N ALA A 45 -5.52 8.19 -10.65
CA ALA A 45 -5.85 7.00 -11.41
C ALA A 45 -4.58 6.19 -11.72
N MET A 46 -3.56 6.83 -12.30
CA MET A 46 -2.30 6.19 -12.67
C MET A 46 -1.61 5.53 -11.47
N ILE A 47 -1.45 6.23 -10.35
CA ILE A 47 -0.75 5.65 -9.18
C ILE A 47 -1.54 4.49 -8.54
N VAL A 48 -2.87 4.55 -8.56
CA VAL A 48 -3.71 3.45 -8.08
C VAL A 48 -3.64 2.25 -9.01
N ASP A 49 -3.62 2.47 -10.33
CA ASP A 49 -3.47 1.40 -11.32
C ASP A 49 -2.11 0.70 -11.18
N GLU A 50 -1.02 1.46 -10.98
CA GLU A 50 0.30 0.88 -10.71
C GLU A 50 0.33 0.08 -9.40
N ALA A 51 -0.24 0.60 -8.32
CA ALA A 51 -0.34 -0.12 -7.06
C ALA A 51 -1.21 -1.39 -7.19
N HIS A 52 -2.27 -1.34 -8.01
CA HIS A 52 -3.12 -2.50 -8.29
C HIS A 52 -2.37 -3.58 -9.06
N GLN A 53 -1.57 -3.22 -10.08
CA GLN A 53 -0.75 -4.18 -10.81
C GLN A 53 0.22 -4.92 -9.87
N VAL A 54 0.93 -4.20 -9.00
CA VAL A 54 1.79 -4.83 -7.97
C VAL A 54 0.98 -5.75 -7.06
N THR A 55 -0.20 -5.32 -6.63
CA THR A 55 -1.09 -6.12 -5.79
C THR A 55 -1.47 -7.45 -6.46
N ALA A 56 -1.82 -7.39 -7.76
CA ALA A 56 -2.19 -8.55 -8.55
C ALA A 56 -1.00 -9.48 -8.81
N GLU A 57 0.18 -8.94 -9.12
CA GLU A 57 1.43 -9.71 -9.29
C GLU A 57 1.80 -10.49 -8.02
N ARG A 58 1.49 -9.96 -6.83
CA ARG A 58 1.73 -10.64 -5.55
C ARG A 58 0.63 -11.61 -5.15
N GLY A 59 -0.38 -11.80 -5.99
CA GLY A 59 -1.53 -12.67 -5.72
C GLY A 59 -2.52 -12.10 -4.70
N SER A 60 -2.35 -10.86 -4.24
CA SER A 60 -3.27 -10.25 -3.28
C SER A 60 -4.51 -9.68 -3.97
N LYS A 61 -5.63 -9.65 -3.24
CA LYS A 61 -6.86 -8.96 -3.66
C LYS A 61 -7.01 -7.59 -2.99
N LYS A 62 -6.08 -7.24 -2.09
CA LYS A 62 -6.14 -6.06 -1.23
C LYS A 62 -4.93 -5.19 -1.48
N VAL A 63 -5.18 -3.93 -1.84
CA VAL A 63 -4.12 -2.93 -1.97
C VAL A 63 -3.66 -2.50 -0.57
N GLU A 64 -2.37 -2.60 -0.31
CA GLU A 64 -1.75 -2.24 0.96
C GLU A 64 -0.60 -1.24 0.72
N ALA A 65 -0.13 -0.57 1.78
CA ALA A 65 0.82 0.52 1.64
C ALA A 65 2.15 0.10 0.97
N TYR A 66 2.63 -1.13 1.20
CA TYR A 66 3.85 -1.60 0.53
C TYR A 66 3.62 -1.87 -0.96
N HIS A 67 2.41 -2.21 -1.43
CA HIS A 67 2.13 -2.29 -2.87
C HIS A 67 2.35 -0.93 -3.54
N LEU A 68 1.94 0.16 -2.86
CA LEU A 68 2.20 1.52 -3.33
C LEU A 68 3.70 1.86 -3.33
N LYS A 69 4.44 1.45 -2.28
CA LYS A 69 5.90 1.61 -2.23
C LYS A 69 6.58 0.97 -3.44
N HIS A 70 6.25 -0.28 -3.73
CA HIS A 70 6.79 -1.03 -4.87
C HIS A 70 6.38 -0.43 -6.22
N ALA A 71 5.15 0.07 -6.34
CA ALA A 71 4.70 0.78 -7.52
C ALA A 71 5.51 2.06 -7.77
N VAL A 72 5.83 2.80 -6.71
CA VAL A 72 6.71 3.98 -6.77
C VAL A 72 8.14 3.61 -7.13
N GLU A 73 8.69 2.54 -6.55
CA GLU A 73 10.08 2.12 -6.79
C GLU A 73 10.33 1.64 -8.23
N ARG A 74 9.32 1.02 -8.87
CA ARG A 74 9.43 0.49 -10.24
C ARG A 74 9.05 1.48 -11.35
N THR A 75 8.45 2.62 -11.00
CA THR A 75 7.92 3.58 -11.99
C THR A 75 8.75 4.86 -11.96
N ASP A 76 9.59 5.07 -12.97
CA ASP A 76 10.51 6.21 -13.03
C ASP A 76 9.83 7.58 -12.86
N MET A 77 8.63 7.75 -13.42
CA MET A 77 7.87 9.01 -13.29
C MET A 77 7.40 9.30 -11.86
N LEU A 78 7.41 8.31 -10.97
CA LEU A 78 7.01 8.43 -9.57
C LEU A 78 8.20 8.63 -8.63
N ASP A 79 9.43 8.81 -9.14
CA ASP A 79 10.66 8.95 -8.36
C ASP A 79 10.56 10.01 -7.24
N PHE A 80 9.84 11.10 -7.49
CA PHE A 80 9.57 12.17 -6.51
C PHE A 80 8.82 11.71 -5.24
N LEU A 81 8.27 10.50 -5.23
CA LEU A 81 7.58 9.90 -4.08
C LEU A 81 8.47 8.94 -3.28
N LYS A 82 9.67 8.58 -3.76
CA LYS A 82 10.50 7.53 -3.12
C LYS A 82 10.80 7.83 -1.66
N GLU A 83 11.21 9.06 -1.35
CA GLU A 83 11.49 9.50 0.02
C GLU A 83 10.23 9.42 0.92
N ILE A 84 9.03 9.64 0.35
CA ILE A 84 7.77 9.59 1.11
C ILE A 84 7.42 8.15 1.49
N VAL A 85 7.71 7.18 0.62
CA VAL A 85 7.34 5.76 0.83
C VAL A 85 8.45 4.93 1.47
N GLU A 86 9.66 5.47 1.62
CA GLU A 86 10.85 4.75 2.10
C GLU A 86 10.58 3.98 3.42
N ALA A 87 9.96 4.65 4.39
CA ALA A 87 9.68 4.11 5.71
C ALA A 87 8.57 3.04 5.75
N VAL A 88 7.87 2.79 4.63
CA VAL A 88 6.80 1.79 4.58
C VAL A 88 7.41 0.38 4.66
N PRO A 89 7.08 -0.42 5.70
CA PRO A 89 7.58 -1.78 5.83
C PRO A 89 6.91 -2.68 4.80
N ASP A 90 7.70 -3.55 4.18
CA ASP A 90 7.19 -4.64 3.34
C ASP A 90 7.36 -5.98 4.07
N PRO A 91 6.29 -6.58 4.62
CA PRO A 91 6.35 -7.85 5.33
C PRO A 91 6.69 -9.04 4.40
N SER A 92 6.52 -8.87 3.09
CA SER A 92 6.85 -9.88 2.08
C SER A 92 8.25 -9.71 1.50
N ALA A 93 8.97 -8.61 1.84
CA ALA A 93 10.28 -8.27 1.30
C ALA A 93 10.36 -8.38 -0.25
N GLY A 94 9.30 -8.02 -0.96
CA GLY A 94 9.20 -8.16 -2.42
C GLY A 94 8.54 -9.45 -2.92
N GLY A 95 8.22 -10.40 -2.04
CA GLY A 95 7.66 -11.71 -2.37
C GLY A 95 6.15 -11.74 -2.60
N THR A 96 5.66 -12.91 -3.01
CA THR A 96 4.23 -13.22 -3.14
C THR A 96 3.58 -13.42 -1.78
N ILE A 97 2.30 -13.06 -1.66
CA ILE A 97 1.53 -13.26 -0.43
C ILE A 97 0.68 -14.52 -0.59
N ASP A 98 0.89 -15.51 0.29
CA ASP A 98 0.03 -16.69 0.33
C ASP A 98 -1.39 -16.30 0.75
N VAL A 99 -2.28 -16.20 -0.24
CA VAL A 99 -3.67 -15.74 -0.13
C VAL A 99 -4.48 -16.56 0.89
N GLU A 100 -4.08 -17.81 1.14
CA GLU A 100 -4.73 -18.71 2.11
C GLU A 100 -4.45 -18.32 3.57
N ALA A 101 -3.31 -17.69 3.86
CA ALA A 101 -2.93 -17.32 5.22
C ALA A 101 -3.65 -16.05 5.73
N GLU A 102 -4.09 -15.15 4.84
CA GLU A 102 -4.76 -13.90 5.22
C GLU A 102 -6.23 -14.12 5.62
N ASN A 103 -6.94 -15.06 4.97
CA ASN A 103 -8.33 -15.41 5.32
C ASN A 103 -8.47 -16.04 6.72
N GLY A 104 -7.39 -16.48 7.35
CA GLY A 104 -7.38 -17.12 8.68
C GLY A 104 -7.07 -16.19 9.86
N ARG A 105 -6.73 -14.90 9.64
CA ARG A 105 -6.32 -13.97 10.71
C ARG A 105 -7.47 -13.14 11.30
N GLY A 106 -8.71 -13.58 11.10
CA GLY A 106 -9.93 -12.91 11.57
C GLY A 106 -10.52 -13.41 12.90
N GLU A 107 -9.89 -14.35 13.62
CA GLU A 107 -10.47 -14.91 14.86
C GLU A 107 -9.44 -15.05 16.01
N PRO A 108 -9.58 -14.34 17.14
CA PRO A 108 -8.77 -14.60 18.32
C PRO A 108 -9.39 -15.76 19.13
N GLY A 109 -9.07 -17.01 18.75
CA GLY A 109 -9.71 -18.21 19.34
C GLY A 109 -8.76 -19.38 19.63
N LYS A 110 -8.26 -19.47 20.87
CA LYS A 110 -7.79 -20.68 21.59
C LYS A 110 -6.73 -21.58 20.90
N LYS A 111 -5.45 -21.31 21.18
CA LYS A 111 -4.41 -22.38 21.16
C LYS A 111 -4.68 -23.40 22.26
N LYS A 112 -5.28 -24.54 21.89
CA LYS A 112 -5.45 -25.71 22.77
C LYS A 112 -4.09 -26.32 23.09
N ARG A 113 -3.83 -26.44 24.40
CA ARG A 113 -2.68 -27.11 25.05
C ARG A 113 -2.55 -28.57 24.58
N GLY A 114 -1.40 -28.94 24.05
CA GLY A 114 -0.92 -30.32 23.96
C GLY A 114 0.18 -30.54 24.99
N LYS A 115 -0.17 -31.20 26.09
CA LYS A 115 0.65 -31.45 27.28
C LYS A 115 1.47 -32.73 27.05
N ALA A 116 2.75 -32.63 26.69
CA ALA A 116 3.65 -33.81 26.73
C ALA A 116 4.20 -33.94 28.16
N LYS A 117 3.56 -34.81 28.97
CA LYS A 117 4.07 -35.27 30.26
C LYS A 117 4.99 -36.46 30.04
N ALA A 118 6.09 -36.48 30.80
CA ALA A 118 7.23 -37.38 30.70
C ALA A 118 7.07 -38.74 31.40
N LYS A 119 8.07 -39.61 31.12
CA LYS A 119 8.53 -40.85 31.81
C LYS A 119 7.75 -42.12 31.42
N VAL A 120 8.36 -43.29 31.18
CA VAL A 120 9.32 -44.07 32.00
C VAL A 120 10.03 -45.12 31.11
N ALA A 121 11.32 -45.40 31.35
CA ALA A 121 12.01 -46.67 31.02
C ALA A 121 12.08 -47.52 32.31
N PRO A 122 12.11 -48.87 32.26
CA PRO A 122 13.41 -49.59 32.13
C PRO A 122 13.35 -50.97 31.40
N GLU A 123 14.56 -51.47 31.03
CA GLU A 123 15.19 -52.83 31.16
C GLU A 123 14.32 -54.10 30.89
N ASP A 124 14.73 -55.22 30.28
CA ASP A 124 16.03 -55.84 29.93
C ASP A 124 15.79 -57.07 28.99
N GLU A 125 16.90 -57.64 28.49
CA GLU A 125 17.14 -59.04 28.02
C GLU A 125 16.89 -59.52 26.56
N GLU A 126 18.03 -59.88 25.96
CA GLU A 126 18.40 -61.07 25.15
C GLU A 126 17.85 -61.33 23.74
N GLY A 127 18.78 -61.63 22.81
CA GLY A 127 18.50 -62.50 21.65
C GLY A 127 19.29 -62.26 20.35
N GLU A 128 20.41 -62.97 20.21
CA GLU A 128 21.03 -63.49 18.97
C GLU A 128 21.75 -62.56 17.96
N GLY A 129 23.01 -62.92 17.69
CA GLY A 129 23.84 -62.43 16.58
C GLY A 129 25.33 -62.51 16.85
#